data_AF-A0A948VQU5-F1
#
_entry.id   AF-A0A948VQU5-F1
#
_cell.length_a   1.000
_cell.length_b   1.000
_cell.length_c   1.000
_cell.angle_alpha   90.00
_cell.angle_beta   90.00
_cell.angle_gamma   90.00
#
_symmetry.space_group_name_H-M   'P 1'
#
loop_
_entity.id
_entity.type
_entity.pdbx_description
1 polymer ?
#
loop_
_entity_poly.entity_id
_entity_poly.type
_entity_poly.pdbx_seq_one_letter_code
_entity_poly.pdbx_strand_id
1 'polypeptide(L)' 'MSGEEFEPLITLGGDDILYMSVGLIDIEEDEPGMVDHPVFFCPFCGTKVQDPEEIRARLDAADEDDDA' A
#
# COMPACT_ATOMS: atom_id res chain seq x y z
N MET A 1 5.76 3.23 8.71
CA MET A 1 6.04 2.08 9.61
C MET A 1 7.55 1.94 9.68
N SER A 2 8.13 1.80 10.87
CA SER A 2 9.59 1.64 11.03
C SER A 2 10.02 0.25 10.55
N GLY A 3 11.18 0.15 9.90
CA GLY A 3 11.68 -1.12 9.34
C GLY A 3 11.99 -2.22 10.39
N GLU A 4 11.98 -1.90 11.68
CA GLU A 4 12.28 -2.84 12.78
C GLU A 4 11.05 -3.64 13.26
N GLU A 5 9.83 -3.19 12.95
CA GLU A 5 8.56 -3.86 13.27
C GLU A 5 7.95 -4.52 12.02
N PHE A 6 8.68 -5.47 11.41
CA PHE A 6 8.23 -6.13 10.18
C PHE A 6 6.96 -6.98 10.42
N GLU A 7 5.81 -6.37 10.16
CA GLU A 7 4.47 -6.97 10.16
C GLU A 7 4.07 -7.41 8.72
N PRO A 8 3.03 -8.25 8.54
CA PRO A 8 2.85 -9.09 7.36
C PRO A 8 2.95 -8.35 6.02
N LEU A 9 3.59 -9.02 5.06
CA LEU A 9 3.86 -8.55 3.70
C LEU A 9 2.60 -8.09 2.93
N ILE A 10 1.41 -8.49 3.38
CA ILE A 10 0.12 -8.10 2.82
C ILE A 10 -0.75 -7.59 3.98
N THR A 11 -1.29 -6.37 3.85
CA THR A 11 -2.10 -5.71 4.88
C THR A 11 -3.27 -4.93 4.26
N LEU A 12 -4.32 -4.71 5.05
CA LEU A 12 -5.42 -3.81 4.69
C LEU A 12 -5.12 -2.41 5.24
N GLY A 13 -5.13 -1.42 4.36
CA GLY A 13 -5.01 -0.01 4.74
C GLY A 13 -6.27 0.51 5.44
N GLY A 14 -6.18 1.70 6.04
CA GLY A 14 -7.33 2.39 6.64
C GLY A 14 -8.39 2.85 5.62
N ASP A 15 -8.04 2.79 4.34
CA ASP A 15 -8.85 3.06 3.15
C ASP A 15 -9.55 1.80 2.59
N ASP A 16 -9.43 0.67 3.30
CA ASP A 16 -9.95 -0.65 2.90
C ASP A 16 -9.33 -1.17 1.59
N ILE A 17 -8.12 -0.72 1.26
CA ILE A 17 -7.33 -1.20 0.11
C ILE A 17 -6.33 -2.25 0.60
N LEU A 18 -6.23 -3.36 -0.12
CA LEU A 18 -5.23 -4.40 0.15
C LEU A 18 -3.88 -3.99 -0.44
N TYR A 19 -2.88 -3.84 0.41
CA TYR A 19 -1.50 -3.50 0.06
C TYR A 19 -0.56 -4.66 0.27
N MET A 20 0.56 -4.63 -0.46
CA MET A 20 1.69 -5.50 -0.26
C MET A 20 2.96 -4.68 -0.16
N SER A 21 3.73 -4.90 0.91
CA SER A 21 5.04 -4.30 1.06
C SER A 21 6.03 -4.97 0.12
N VAL A 22 6.67 -4.19 -0.76
CA VAL A 22 7.61 -4.71 -1.77
C VAL A 22 9.08 -4.43 -1.44
N GLY A 23 9.34 -3.63 -0.41
CA GLY A 23 10.70 -3.33 0.03
C GLY A 23 10.77 -2.20 1.05
N LEU A 24 12.01 -1.81 1.33
CA LEU A 24 12.35 -0.65 2.14
C LEU A 24 12.95 0.42 1.23
N ILE A 25 12.58 1.68 1.45
CA ILE A 25 13.26 2.84 0.89
C ILE A 25 14.11 3.48 1.97
N ASP A 26 15.38 3.74 1.64
CA ASP A 26 16.29 4.45 2.53
C ASP A 26 15.92 5.93 2.53
N ILE A 27 15.69 6.49 3.71
CA ILE A 27 15.34 7.90 3.90
C ILE A 27 16.48 8.51 4.70
N GLU A 28 17.19 9.48 4.11
CA GLU A 28 18.34 10.11 4.77
C GLU A 28 17.89 10.77 6.08
N GLU A 29 18.60 10.47 7.18
CA GLU A 29 18.36 10.97 8.54
C GLU A 29 17.12 10.40 9.27
N ASP A 30 16.34 9.52 8.64
CA ASP A 30 15.16 8.86 9.24
C ASP A 30 15.28 7.31 9.20
N GLU A 31 14.34 6.62 9.85
CA GLU A 31 14.22 5.16 9.73
C GLU A 31 13.75 4.76 8.32
N PRO A 32 14.22 3.62 7.76
CA PRO A 32 13.82 3.17 6.44
C PRO A 32 12.29 3.02 6.34
N GLY A 33 11.71 3.67 5.34
CA GLY A 33 10.28 3.62 5.06
C GLY A 33 9.91 2.32 4.33
N MET A 34 8.71 1.80 4.58
CA MET A 34 8.16 0.69 3.79
C MET A 34 7.59 1.22 2.47
N VAL A 35 7.78 0.47 1.39
CA VAL A 35 7.14 0.73 0.09
C VAL A 35 5.98 -0.23 -0.09
N ASP A 36 4.76 0.30 -0.04
CA ASP A 36 3.52 -0.47 -0.15
C ASP A 36 2.87 -0.27 -1.53
N HIS A 37 2.43 -1.37 -2.15
CA HIS A 37 1.74 -1.36 -3.44
C HIS A 37 0.37 -2.03 -3.37
N PRO A 38 -0.67 -1.46 -4.00
CA PRO A 38 -2.01 -2.07 -4.01
C PRO A 38 -2.01 -3.40 -4.78
N VAL A 39 -2.70 -4.39 -4.20
CA VAL A 39 -2.78 -5.76 -4.73
C VAL A 39 -4.07 -5.95 -5.51
N PHE A 40 -4.02 -5.83 -6.83
CA PHE A 40 -5.22 -6.04 -7.66
C PHE A 40 -5.56 -7.51 -7.88
N PHE A 41 -4.54 -8.37 -7.91
CA PHE A 41 -4.67 -9.81 -8.14
C PHE A 41 -3.95 -10.57 -7.04
N CYS A 42 -4.58 -11.63 -6.53
CA CYS A 42 -3.96 -12.52 -5.55
C CYS A 42 -2.65 -13.09 -6.13
N PRO A 43 -1.49 -12.90 -5.46
CA PRO A 43 -0.20 -13.34 -5.98
C PRO A 43 -0.05 -14.87 -6.03
N PHE A 44 -0.96 -15.64 -5.41
CA PHE A 44 -0.91 -17.10 -5.35
C PHE A 44 -1.74 -17.78 -6.45
N CYS A 45 -2.96 -17.29 -6.71
CA CYS A 45 -3.90 -17.92 -7.64
C CYS A 45 -4.30 -17.03 -8.82
N GLY A 46 -3.91 -15.76 -8.84
CA GLY A 46 -4.24 -14.81 -9.91
C GLY A 46 -5.68 -14.30 -9.90
N THR A 47 -6.49 -14.66 -8.89
CA THR A 47 -7.86 -14.12 -8.74
C THR A 47 -7.80 -12.60 -8.59
N LYS A 48 -8.61 -11.88 -9.36
CA LYS A 48 -8.79 -10.43 -9.16
C LYS A 48 -9.49 -10.19 -7.82
N VAL A 49 -8.82 -9.50 -6.90
CA VAL A 49 -9.30 -9.22 -5.55
C VAL A 49 -9.72 -7.76 -5.36
N GLN A 50 -9.21 -6.84 -6.20
CA GLN A 50 -9.58 -5.43 -6.22
C GLN A 50 -9.71 -4.93 -7.66
N ASP A 51 -10.54 -3.91 -7.89
CA ASP A 51 -10.68 -3.29 -9.21
C ASP A 51 -9.65 -2.15 -9.42
N PRO A 52 -8.76 -2.21 -10.43
CA PRO A 52 -7.74 -1.18 -10.61
C PRO A 52 -8.28 0.22 -10.88
N GLU A 53 -9.42 0.36 -11.54
CA GLU A 53 -10.01 1.67 -11.86
C GLU A 53 -10.64 2.27 -10.62
N GLU A 54 -11.38 1.46 -9.85
CA GLU A 54 -11.98 1.88 -8.58
C GLU A 54 -10.91 2.28 -7.56
N ILE A 55 -9.85 1.48 -7.42
CA ILE A 55 -8.77 1.76 -6.46
C ILE A 55 -8.00 3.02 -6.85
N ARG A 56 -7.72 3.25 -8.14
CA ARG A 56 -7.10 4.51 -8.58
C ARG A 56 -7.98 5.71 -8.26
N ALA A 57 -9.27 5.63 -8.55
CA ALA A 57 -10.20 6.72 -8.23
C ALA A 57 -10.27 7.00 -6.72
N ARG A 58 -10.15 5.97 -5.88
CA ARG A 58 -10.07 6.12 -4.41
C ARG A 58 -8.77 6.78 -3.96
N LEU A 59 -7.64 6.39 -4.54
CA LEU A 59 -6.34 6.97 -4.21
C LEU A 59 -6.27 8.44 -4.63
N ASP A 60 -6.69 8.74 -5.86
CA ASP A 60 -6.73 10.10 -6.39
C ASP A 60 -7.61 11.01 -5.51
N ALA A 61 -8.75 10.50 -5.01
CA ALA A 61 -9.62 11.25 -4.11
C ALA A 61 -9.05 11.43 -2.69
N ALA A 62 -8.30 10.44 -2.18
CA ALA A 62 -7.67 10.54 -0.86
C ALA A 62 -6.54 11.59 -0.85
N ASP A 63 -5.78 11.69 -1.93
CA ASP A 63 -4.73 12.70 -2.09
C ASP A 63 -5.32 14.14 -2.16
N GLU A 64 -6.53 14.31 -2.70
CA GLU A 64 -7.22 15.61 -2.76
C GLU A 64 -7.74 16.11 -1.39
N ASP A 65 -8.02 15.20 -0.45
CA ASP A 65 -8.54 15.52 0.89
C ASP A 65 -7.44 15.94 1.89
N ASP A 66 -6.18 15.55 1.69
CA ASP A 66 -5.04 15.90 2.57
C ASP A 66 -4.48 17.33 2.31
N ASP A 67 -4.90 17.99 1.21
CA ASP A 67 -4.50 19.36 0.83
C ASP A 67 -5.50 20.46 1.30
N ALA A 68 -6.49 20.13 2.15
CA ALA A 68 -7.61 21.02 2.56
C ALA A 68 -7.53 21.58 4.01
#